data_AF-A0AAE4VP01-F1
#
_entry.id   AF-A0AAE4VP01-F1
#
_cell.length_a   1.000
_cell.length_b   1.000
_cell.length_c   1.000
_cell.angle_alpha   90.00
_cell.angle_beta   90.00
_cell.angle_gamma   90.00
#
_symmetry.space_group_name_H-M   'P 1'
#
loop_
_entity.id
_entity.type
_entity.pdbx_description
1 polymer ?
#
loop_
_entity_poly.entity_id
_entity_poly.type
_entity_poly.pdbx_seq_one_letter_code
_entity_poly.pdbx_strand_id
1 'polypeptide(L)'
;MVYKNFPNANSALFYVWSGDSVNGTIARDGSIYAGSKSTILDSNVPFTFELNGYKIVNDSKKFIAIDCNKSSFANYLYIKLAYNYSFNTERITFRYVYCYQNQCDERALYGRYTYFSEADAQFHFVDDLQYRAKNPNGVGEGGKLKERGNSDAHLSLTDDEKKKGTLISSVPFHKIEGLNDIPGTQVETTGKAGFYRTDAGDAKSSILSFSNDTDTHNRPTLANLTGKNIPGYVYWDNDIDKPNNKNHEFANDDFTKKQPGNHYLSFAYEMKDGKPVKFLSRKHYYVTFRPIPTRLVVQYKGLDQQVISSKAYVIYAGASSVNSSLSSSASIPEAPERTTIVRMAENKDTSLLSAGAGYLSDGYAYLAPGIYKVDPTAAAPEGYEWAAASTDITNSSTSAKVDIGVNRSDTDSTQKVVTFVLRKKPTPPTPPTPPTPPTPPAPTPEPEPEPEPTPEPEPDIDWDDIPDIDLTPETDFPVKPDESSTVYVSFMVDNAALSAFKQESDQCSSEPKSAEVSTKQEQSYASVQQKRPESKRVSAKSHRLSKTGSTATPILTSAIASLFAGLAGLAESFAATRKRRN
;
A
#
# COMPACT_ATOMS: atom_id res chain seq x y z
N MET A 1 -4.94 31.36 -27.61
CA MET A 1 -5.37 32.75 -27.87
C MET A 1 -4.96 33.11 -29.27
N VAL A 2 -5.89 33.61 -30.11
CA VAL A 2 -5.59 34.06 -31.48
C VAL A 2 -5.51 35.58 -31.46
N TYR A 3 -4.34 36.15 -31.74
CA TYR A 3 -4.17 37.59 -31.88
C TYR A 3 -4.43 37.99 -33.34
N LYS A 4 -5.34 38.93 -33.56
CA LYS A 4 -5.60 39.55 -34.87
C LYS A 4 -4.83 40.87 -34.97
N ASN A 5 -4.16 41.04 -36.11
CA ASN A 5 -3.36 42.19 -36.56
C ASN A 5 -1.87 42.14 -36.19
N PHE A 6 -1.07 41.53 -37.07
CA PHE A 6 0.40 41.65 -37.08
C PHE A 6 0.82 42.66 -38.17
N PRO A 7 1.43 43.81 -37.84
CA PRO A 7 1.98 44.74 -38.83
C PRO A 7 3.26 44.23 -39.50
N ASN A 8 3.49 44.70 -40.74
CA ASN A 8 4.40 44.22 -41.81
C ASN A 8 5.92 44.12 -41.52
N ALA A 9 6.37 44.09 -40.26
CA ALA A 9 7.76 43.83 -39.89
C ALA A 9 7.83 42.53 -39.08
N ASN A 10 8.02 41.41 -39.77
CA ASN A 10 8.02 40.07 -39.19
C ASN A 10 9.44 39.66 -38.81
N SER A 11 10.01 40.25 -37.76
CA SER A 11 11.15 39.63 -37.07
C SER A 11 10.68 38.84 -35.85
N ALA A 12 11.36 37.74 -35.54
CA ALA A 12 11.01 36.85 -34.45
C ALA A 12 12.28 36.29 -33.80
N LEU A 13 12.25 36.22 -32.47
CA LEU A 13 13.29 35.55 -31.69
C LEU A 13 12.69 34.32 -31.02
N PHE A 14 13.31 33.17 -31.23
CA PHE A 14 13.01 31.95 -30.51
C PHE A 14 14.16 31.59 -29.60
N TYR A 15 13.84 31.33 -28.35
CA TYR A 15 14.76 30.83 -27.37
C TYR A 15 14.27 29.47 -26.89
N VAL A 16 15.10 28.46 -27.05
CA VAL A 16 14.81 27.11 -26.60
C VAL A 16 15.97 26.65 -25.72
N TRP A 17 15.63 26.11 -24.55
CA TRP A 17 16.60 25.53 -23.62
C TRP A 17 16.51 24.00 -23.65
N SER A 18 17.58 23.36 -23.21
CA SER A 18 17.52 21.98 -22.75
C SER A 18 16.48 21.83 -21.65
N GLY A 19 15.91 20.65 -21.51
CA GLY A 19 15.05 20.35 -20.37
C GLY A 19 15.88 20.32 -19.10
N ASP A 20 15.29 20.69 -17.97
CA ASP A 20 15.92 20.56 -16.66
C ASP A 20 15.25 19.39 -15.94
N SER A 21 15.98 18.29 -15.77
CA SER A 21 15.53 17.17 -14.92
C SER A 21 16.03 17.37 -13.51
N VAL A 22 15.14 17.11 -12.55
CA VAL A 22 15.47 17.04 -11.13
C VAL A 22 15.04 15.67 -10.65
N ASN A 23 16.05 14.82 -10.47
CA ASN A 23 15.90 13.51 -9.87
C ASN A 23 16.59 13.54 -8.53
N GLY A 24 16.41 12.50 -7.74
CA GLY A 24 17.28 12.28 -6.61
C GLY A 24 17.71 10.84 -6.49
N THR A 25 18.47 10.60 -5.45
CA THR A 25 19.07 9.29 -5.19
C THR A 25 17.96 8.28 -4.90
N ILE A 26 18.13 7.08 -5.45
CA ILE A 26 17.34 5.88 -5.16
C ILE A 26 18.21 4.97 -4.29
N ALA A 27 17.65 4.43 -3.21
CA ALA A 27 18.32 3.47 -2.35
C ALA A 27 18.29 2.06 -3.00
N ARG A 28 19.20 1.18 -2.59
CA ARG A 28 19.34 -0.17 -3.17
C ARG A 28 18.08 -1.04 -3.03
N ASP A 29 17.24 -0.76 -2.04
CA ASP A 29 15.98 -1.46 -1.79
C ASP A 29 14.77 -0.81 -2.47
N GLY A 30 15.00 0.18 -3.32
CA GLY A 30 13.94 0.89 -4.06
C GLY A 30 13.29 2.03 -3.29
N SER A 31 13.66 2.20 -2.02
CA SER A 31 13.28 3.38 -1.23
C SER A 31 13.90 4.64 -1.85
N ILE A 32 13.33 5.80 -1.56
CA ILE A 32 13.84 7.08 -2.04
C ILE A 32 14.33 7.94 -0.89
N TYR A 33 15.28 8.82 -1.17
CA TYR A 33 15.68 9.84 -0.20
C TYR A 33 14.84 11.10 -0.38
N ALA A 34 14.41 11.68 0.73
CA ALA A 34 13.81 13.01 0.76
C ALA A 34 14.75 14.04 0.11
N GLY A 35 14.16 15.07 -0.51
CA GLY A 35 14.88 16.09 -1.26
C GLY A 35 15.78 16.94 -0.36
N SER A 36 17.04 17.03 -0.76
CA SER A 36 18.07 17.87 -0.15
C SER A 36 19.22 18.07 -1.15
N LYS A 37 20.11 19.02 -0.85
CA LYS A 37 21.31 19.26 -1.68
C LYS A 37 22.19 18.03 -1.90
N SER A 38 22.24 17.07 -0.96
CA SER A 38 23.08 15.86 -1.07
C SER A 38 22.36 14.68 -1.73
N THR A 39 21.05 14.76 -1.89
CA THR A 39 20.22 13.67 -2.41
C THR A 39 19.64 13.97 -3.78
N ILE A 40 19.61 15.24 -4.20
CA ILE A 40 19.15 15.68 -5.52
C ILE A 40 20.27 15.68 -6.56
N LEU A 41 19.91 15.31 -7.79
CA LEU A 41 20.72 15.30 -8.98
C LEU A 41 19.98 16.08 -10.08
N ASP A 42 20.48 17.28 -10.37
CA ASP A 42 20.00 18.10 -11.47
C ASP A 42 20.76 17.75 -12.75
N SER A 43 20.06 17.60 -13.87
CA SER A 43 20.72 17.36 -15.15
C SER A 43 19.97 17.95 -16.34
N ASN A 44 20.73 18.43 -17.33
CA ASN A 44 20.18 18.91 -18.59
C ASN A 44 19.77 17.72 -19.47
N VAL A 45 18.48 17.67 -19.79
CA VAL A 45 17.87 16.71 -20.71
C VAL A 45 18.01 17.24 -22.14
N PRO A 46 18.64 16.48 -23.03
CA PRO A 46 18.83 16.91 -24.41
C PRO A 46 17.49 16.97 -25.15
N PHE A 47 17.46 17.77 -26.21
CA PHE A 47 16.28 17.93 -27.04
C PHE A 47 16.62 17.92 -28.52
N THR A 48 15.65 17.48 -29.29
CA THR A 48 15.61 17.64 -30.74
C THR A 48 14.64 18.78 -31.04
N PHE A 49 15.05 19.67 -31.93
CA PHE A 49 14.25 20.81 -32.35
C PHE A 49 14.08 20.76 -33.86
N GLU A 50 12.83 20.68 -34.29
CA GLU A 50 12.42 20.81 -35.68
C GLU A 50 11.59 22.09 -35.86
N LEU A 51 11.93 22.84 -36.91
CA LEU A 51 11.24 24.07 -37.31
C LEU A 51 10.72 23.88 -38.73
N ASN A 52 9.41 23.94 -38.93
CA ASN A 52 8.76 23.71 -40.22
C ASN A 52 9.19 22.40 -40.91
N GLY A 53 9.43 21.35 -40.12
CA GLY A 53 9.90 20.04 -40.59
C GLY A 53 11.41 19.93 -40.82
N TYR A 54 12.16 21.03 -40.73
CA TYR A 54 13.62 21.02 -40.78
C TYR A 54 14.20 20.79 -39.39
N LYS A 55 15.01 19.75 -39.23
CA LYS A 55 15.72 19.48 -37.99
C LYS A 55 16.86 20.47 -37.80
N ILE A 56 16.72 21.36 -36.81
CA ILE A 56 17.69 22.40 -36.48
C ILE A 56 18.81 21.81 -35.61
N VAL A 57 18.43 21.04 -34.58
CA VAL A 57 19.36 20.27 -33.76
C VAL A 57 18.79 18.91 -33.43
N ASN A 58 19.69 17.98 -33.14
CA ASN A 58 19.37 16.66 -32.66
C ASN A 58 20.12 16.42 -31.34
N ASP A 59 19.43 15.92 -30.33
CA ASP A 59 20.02 15.53 -29.04
C ASP A 59 20.92 16.61 -28.40
N SER A 60 20.50 17.87 -28.48
CA SER A 60 21.30 19.02 -28.02
C SER A 60 20.99 19.34 -26.56
N LYS A 61 22.03 19.63 -25.78
CA LYS A 61 21.90 20.29 -24.45
C LYS A 61 22.17 21.79 -24.51
N LYS A 62 22.47 22.32 -25.69
CA LYS A 62 22.79 23.74 -25.87
C LYS A 62 21.52 24.54 -25.99
N PHE A 63 21.53 25.70 -25.35
CA PHE A 63 20.58 26.75 -25.64
C PHE A 63 20.62 27.12 -27.13
N ILE A 64 19.43 27.33 -27.71
CA ILE A 64 19.28 27.73 -29.10
C ILE A 64 18.53 29.05 -29.13
N ALA A 65 19.17 30.03 -29.77
CA ALA A 65 18.53 31.26 -30.19
C ALA A 65 18.38 31.24 -31.70
N ILE A 66 17.15 31.36 -32.20
CA ILE A 66 16.89 31.60 -33.62
C ILE A 66 16.42 33.04 -33.77
N ASP A 67 17.22 33.82 -34.49
CA ASP A 67 16.86 35.17 -34.90
C ASP A 67 16.39 35.17 -36.35
N CYS A 68 15.11 35.45 -36.54
CA CYS A 68 14.49 35.56 -37.85
C CYS A 68 14.47 37.03 -38.25
N ASN A 69 15.60 37.54 -38.74
CA ASN A 69 15.68 38.91 -39.24
C ASN A 69 15.24 38.99 -40.70
N LYS A 70 14.29 39.88 -41.00
CA LYS A 70 13.80 40.24 -42.35
C LYS A 70 13.09 39.14 -43.17
N SER A 71 12.59 38.09 -42.52
CA SER A 71 11.83 37.04 -43.21
C SER A 71 10.46 36.91 -42.57
N SER A 72 9.47 37.50 -43.23
CA SER A 72 8.08 37.11 -43.05
C SER A 72 7.98 35.60 -43.22
N PHE A 73 7.75 34.87 -42.11
CA PHE A 73 7.07 33.59 -42.20
C PHE A 73 5.78 33.89 -42.98
N ALA A 74 5.77 33.58 -44.27
CA ALA A 74 4.62 33.84 -45.13
C ALA A 74 3.41 32.97 -44.73
N ASN A 75 3.64 31.94 -43.89
CA ASN A 75 2.71 30.90 -43.47
C ASN A 75 2.83 30.57 -41.97
N TYR A 76 2.11 29.53 -41.55
CA TYR A 76 2.20 28.89 -40.23
C TYR A 76 3.64 28.57 -39.81
N LEU A 77 3.92 28.84 -38.55
CA LEU A 77 5.11 28.36 -37.87
C LEU A 77 4.79 27.05 -37.16
N TYR A 78 5.51 25.98 -37.52
CA TYR A 78 5.47 24.70 -36.82
C TYR A 78 6.76 24.52 -36.02
N ILE A 79 6.61 24.47 -34.70
CA ILE A 79 7.69 24.14 -33.78
C ILE A 79 7.41 22.76 -33.20
N LYS A 80 8.42 21.88 -33.26
CA LYS A 80 8.40 20.60 -32.59
C LYS A 80 9.64 20.46 -31.74
N LEU A 81 9.40 20.42 -30.43
CA LEU A 81 10.40 20.09 -29.43
C LEU A 81 10.15 18.66 -28.97
N ALA A 82 11.18 17.83 -29.07
CA ALA A 82 11.16 16.46 -28.60
C ALA A 82 12.27 16.28 -27.56
N TYR A 83 11.88 15.95 -26.34
CA TYR A 83 12.80 15.66 -25.24
C TYR A 83 12.77 14.18 -24.94
N ASN A 84 13.94 13.55 -24.89
CA ASN A 84 14.07 12.14 -24.52
C ASN A 84 14.52 12.06 -23.07
N TYR A 85 13.67 11.52 -22.21
CA TYR A 85 13.97 11.34 -20.79
C TYR A 85 13.69 9.90 -20.36
N SER A 86 14.34 9.51 -19.26
CA SER A 86 14.17 8.18 -18.68
C SER A 86 12.86 8.08 -17.91
N PHE A 87 12.25 6.90 -17.87
CA PHE A 87 10.98 6.67 -17.15
C PHE A 87 11.06 7.03 -15.65
N ASN A 88 12.26 6.98 -15.05
CA ASN A 88 12.51 7.39 -13.66
C ASN A 88 12.82 8.89 -13.50
N THR A 89 12.46 9.70 -14.49
CA THR A 89 12.57 11.17 -14.37
C THR A 89 11.40 11.69 -13.55
N GLU A 90 11.69 12.20 -12.37
CA GLU A 90 10.68 12.54 -11.37
C GLU A 90 10.10 13.93 -11.56
N ARG A 91 10.93 14.84 -12.04
CA ARG A 91 10.51 16.16 -12.48
C ARG A 91 11.32 16.57 -13.69
N ILE A 92 10.65 17.02 -14.73
CA ILE A 92 11.28 17.62 -15.89
C ILE A 92 10.60 18.94 -16.24
N THR A 93 11.40 20.00 -16.40
CA THR A 93 10.92 21.31 -16.82
C THR A 93 11.40 21.61 -18.23
N PHE A 94 10.48 21.96 -19.11
CA PHE A 94 10.78 22.44 -20.46
C PHE A 94 10.57 23.94 -20.52
N ARG A 95 11.50 24.65 -21.16
CA ARG A 95 11.47 26.10 -21.27
C ARG A 95 11.63 26.51 -22.73
N TYR A 96 10.71 27.34 -23.21
CA TYR A 96 10.87 28.08 -24.46
C TYR A 96 10.30 29.48 -24.31
N VAL A 97 10.85 30.39 -25.11
CA VAL A 97 10.36 31.77 -25.22
C VAL A 97 10.29 32.11 -26.69
N TYR A 98 9.15 32.66 -27.10
CA TYR A 98 8.98 33.29 -28.40
C TYR A 98 8.76 34.78 -28.21
N CYS A 99 9.59 35.60 -28.85
CA CYS A 99 9.49 37.05 -28.81
C CYS A 99 9.15 37.59 -30.20
N TYR A 100 8.29 38.60 -30.24
CA TYR A 100 7.82 39.25 -31.46
C TYR A 100 8.68 40.49 -31.77
N GLN A 101 8.96 40.76 -33.05
CA GLN A 101 9.70 41.95 -33.49
C GLN A 101 11.07 42.15 -32.82
N ASN A 102 11.76 41.07 -32.50
CA ASN A 102 12.99 41.08 -31.70
C ASN A 102 12.87 41.76 -30.33
N GLN A 103 11.64 41.88 -29.81
CA GLN A 103 11.33 42.42 -28.49
C GLN A 103 10.60 41.36 -27.67
N CYS A 104 11.18 41.02 -26.51
CA CYS A 104 10.50 40.21 -25.51
C CYS A 104 9.71 41.16 -24.61
N ASP A 105 8.57 41.64 -25.12
CA ASP A 105 7.62 42.45 -24.37
C ASP A 105 6.54 41.56 -23.73
N GLU A 106 5.49 42.17 -23.19
CA GLU A 106 4.34 41.48 -22.59
C GLU A 106 3.63 40.51 -23.55
N ARG A 107 3.94 40.53 -24.85
CA ARG A 107 3.35 39.65 -25.89
C ARG A 107 4.20 38.42 -26.18
N ALA A 108 5.35 38.27 -25.52
CA ALA A 108 6.16 37.08 -25.66
C ALA A 108 5.43 35.83 -25.11
N LEU A 109 5.48 34.73 -25.87
CA LEU A 109 4.95 33.45 -25.41
C LEU A 109 6.02 32.77 -24.56
N TYR A 110 5.78 32.74 -23.26
CA TYR A 110 6.60 32.01 -22.30
C TYR A 110 5.98 30.64 -22.04
N GLY A 111 6.63 29.59 -22.54
CA GLY A 111 6.25 28.22 -22.24
C GLY A 111 7.15 27.65 -21.15
N ARG A 112 6.60 27.41 -19.96
CA ARG A 112 7.22 26.58 -18.93
C ARG A 112 6.29 25.41 -18.62
N TYR A 113 6.65 24.22 -19.09
CA TYR A 113 5.91 23.00 -18.82
C TYR A 113 6.70 22.13 -17.87
N THR A 114 6.11 21.82 -16.72
CA THR A 114 6.72 20.92 -15.74
C THR A 114 5.91 19.65 -15.71
N TYR A 115 6.58 18.53 -15.96
CA TYR A 115 6.03 17.20 -15.69
C TYR A 115 6.61 16.72 -14.38
N PHE A 116 5.76 16.09 -13.57
CA PHE A 116 6.15 15.48 -12.31
C PHE A 116 5.32 14.22 -12.08
N SER A 117 5.84 13.34 -11.24
CA SER A 117 5.14 12.12 -10.85
C SER A 117 3.96 12.42 -9.93
N GLU A 118 2.82 11.81 -10.22
CA GLU A 118 1.65 11.80 -9.35
C GLU A 118 1.60 10.49 -8.57
N ALA A 119 1.19 10.57 -7.31
CA ALA A 119 1.07 9.44 -6.41
C ALA A 119 -0.29 9.40 -5.73
N ASP A 120 -0.76 8.20 -5.39
CA ASP A 120 -1.97 7.97 -4.61
C ASP A 120 -1.75 6.89 -3.54
N ALA A 121 -2.77 6.68 -2.70
CA ALA A 121 -2.78 5.63 -1.69
C ALA A 121 -4.14 4.92 -1.67
N GLN A 122 -4.10 3.62 -1.43
CA GLN A 122 -5.25 2.76 -1.18
C GLN A 122 -5.28 2.32 0.28
N PHE A 123 -6.46 2.40 0.89
CA PHE A 123 -6.75 1.89 2.23
C PHE A 123 -7.68 0.69 2.11
N HIS A 124 -7.12 -0.48 2.43
CA HIS A 124 -7.78 -1.78 2.42
C HIS A 124 -8.40 -2.07 3.79
N PHE A 125 -9.60 -2.66 3.81
CA PHE A 125 -10.31 -3.02 5.04
C PHE A 125 -10.28 -4.53 5.18
N VAL A 126 -9.44 -5.03 6.09
CA VAL A 126 -9.09 -6.46 6.12
C VAL A 126 -9.35 -7.09 7.49
N ASP A 127 -9.46 -8.41 7.50
CA ASP A 127 -9.50 -9.18 8.74
C ASP A 127 -8.13 -9.15 9.44
N ASP A 128 -8.08 -8.70 10.69
CA ASP A 128 -6.85 -8.61 11.51
C ASP A 128 -6.18 -9.97 11.71
N LEU A 129 -6.95 -11.05 11.89
CA LEU A 129 -6.39 -12.39 12.07
C LEU A 129 -5.72 -12.89 10.79
N GLN A 130 -6.31 -12.58 9.63
CA GLN A 130 -5.70 -12.87 8.32
C GLN A 130 -4.48 -11.99 8.05
N TYR A 131 -4.55 -10.69 8.37
CA TYR A 131 -3.41 -9.77 8.26
C TYR A 131 -2.21 -10.31 9.03
N ARG A 132 -2.40 -10.71 10.29
CA ARG A 132 -1.33 -11.28 11.15
C ARG A 132 -0.77 -12.58 10.61
N ALA A 133 -1.62 -13.44 10.04
CA ALA A 133 -1.18 -14.70 9.43
C ALA A 133 -0.36 -14.49 8.15
N LYS A 134 -0.73 -13.49 7.33
CA LYS A 134 -0.06 -13.17 6.06
C LYS A 134 1.15 -12.25 6.20
N ASN A 135 1.18 -11.42 7.25
CA ASN A 135 2.25 -10.46 7.51
C ASN A 135 2.73 -10.54 8.98
N PRO A 136 3.32 -11.67 9.41
CA PRO A 136 3.74 -11.87 10.80
C PRO A 136 4.80 -10.85 11.26
N ASN A 137 5.66 -10.38 10.34
CA ASN A 137 6.69 -9.38 10.64
C ASN A 137 6.13 -7.96 10.79
N GLY A 138 4.89 -7.72 10.33
CA GLY A 138 4.16 -6.46 10.47
C GLY A 138 3.54 -6.25 11.84
N VAL A 139 3.73 -7.18 12.79
CA VAL A 139 3.26 -7.06 14.17
C VAL A 139 4.43 -6.72 15.08
N GLY A 140 4.28 -5.65 15.87
CA GLY A 140 5.25 -5.19 16.87
C GLY A 140 4.97 -5.71 18.28
N GLU A 141 5.66 -5.14 19.25
CA GLU A 141 5.48 -5.46 20.67
C GLU A 141 4.05 -5.18 21.13
N GLY A 142 3.53 -6.04 22.02
CA GLY A 142 2.17 -5.92 22.54
C GLY A 142 1.06 -6.11 21.48
N GLY A 143 1.40 -6.71 20.34
CA GLY A 143 0.43 -7.06 19.29
C GLY A 143 -0.02 -5.89 18.41
N LYS A 144 0.54 -4.68 18.59
CA LYS A 144 0.26 -3.52 17.73
C LYS A 144 0.81 -3.74 16.33
N LEU A 145 0.13 -3.22 15.32
CA LEU A 145 0.66 -3.23 13.97
C LEU A 145 1.79 -2.20 13.84
N LYS A 146 2.84 -2.55 13.10
CA LYS A 146 3.91 -1.62 12.74
C LYS A 146 3.42 -0.73 11.61
N GLU A 147 3.86 0.51 11.60
CA GLU A 147 3.67 1.39 10.45
C GLU A 147 4.46 0.87 9.26
N ARG A 148 3.83 0.80 8.09
CA ARG A 148 4.39 0.18 6.89
C ARG A 148 5.23 1.16 6.09
N GLY A 149 6.29 1.64 6.72
CA GLY A 149 7.21 2.63 6.16
C GLY A 149 8.16 3.17 7.21
N ASN A 150 7.64 3.99 8.12
CA ASN A 150 8.42 4.64 9.18
C ASN A 150 9.12 3.64 10.14
N SER A 151 8.59 2.41 10.25
CA SER A 151 9.12 1.37 11.13
C SER A 151 10.04 0.37 10.41
N ASP A 152 10.35 0.59 9.13
CA ASP A 152 11.09 -0.38 8.32
C ASP A 152 12.59 -0.38 8.65
N ALA A 153 13.17 -1.59 8.74
CA ALA A 153 14.55 -1.77 9.18
C ALA A 153 15.61 -1.56 8.06
N HIS A 154 15.18 -1.48 6.79
CA HIS A 154 16.04 -1.34 5.61
C HIS A 154 17.26 -2.28 5.65
N LEU A 155 17.03 -3.59 5.88
CA LEU A 155 18.09 -4.56 6.18
C LEU A 155 19.10 -4.75 5.03
N SER A 156 18.70 -4.44 3.79
CA SER A 156 19.55 -4.52 2.61
C SER A 156 20.39 -3.26 2.37
N LEU A 157 20.25 -2.19 3.18
CA LEU A 157 21.05 -0.98 3.04
C LEU A 157 22.25 -1.00 4.00
N THR A 158 23.38 -0.45 3.53
CA THR A 158 24.56 -0.18 4.36
C THR A 158 24.32 0.98 5.34
N ASP A 159 25.15 1.10 6.37
CA ASP A 159 25.05 2.22 7.32
C ASP A 159 25.25 3.59 6.65
N ASP A 160 26.11 3.67 5.64
CA ASP A 160 26.35 4.90 4.88
C ASP A 160 25.12 5.27 4.04
N GLU A 161 24.47 4.30 3.41
CA GLU A 161 23.21 4.51 2.71
C GLU A 161 22.10 4.99 3.66
N LYS A 162 22.00 4.40 4.87
CA LYS A 162 21.01 4.83 5.87
C LYS A 162 21.25 6.24 6.41
N LYS A 163 22.51 6.69 6.45
CA LYS A 163 22.90 8.03 6.93
C LYS A 163 22.89 9.10 5.84
N LYS A 164 22.72 8.73 4.57
CA LYS A 164 22.77 9.66 3.42
C LYS A 164 21.67 10.74 3.45
N GLY A 165 20.52 10.42 4.03
CA GLY A 165 19.38 11.33 4.19
C GLY A 165 18.17 10.61 4.78
N THR A 166 17.04 11.31 4.91
CA THR A 166 15.80 10.67 5.33
C THR A 166 15.28 9.74 4.24
N LEU A 167 15.16 8.46 4.56
CA LEU A 167 14.59 7.45 3.68
C LEU A 167 13.06 7.51 3.72
N ILE A 168 12.45 7.33 2.56
CA ILE A 168 11.03 7.09 2.37
C ILE A 168 10.92 5.67 1.80
N SER A 169 10.41 4.76 2.62
CA SER A 169 10.41 3.32 2.35
C SER A 169 9.58 2.93 1.12
N SER A 170 10.06 1.93 0.38
CA SER A 170 9.36 1.27 -0.73
C SER A 170 8.35 0.20 -0.28
N VAL A 171 8.42 -0.27 0.97
CA VAL A 171 7.52 -1.33 1.48
C VAL A 171 6.03 -1.04 1.27
N PRO A 172 5.49 0.17 1.54
CA PRO A 172 4.05 0.42 1.38
C PRO A 172 3.58 0.30 -0.08
N PHE A 173 4.47 0.28 -1.07
CA PHE A 173 4.12 0.19 -2.48
C PHE A 173 3.85 -1.22 -2.98
N HIS A 174 4.11 -2.24 -2.15
CA HIS A 174 3.83 -3.64 -2.47
C HIS A 174 2.57 -4.09 -1.74
N LYS A 175 1.57 -4.64 -2.41
CA LYS A 175 0.44 -5.28 -1.69
C LYS A 175 0.91 -6.50 -0.91
N ILE A 176 0.28 -6.77 0.23
CA ILE A 176 0.42 -8.04 0.94
C ILE A 176 -0.30 -9.11 0.11
N GLU A 177 0.48 -10.06 -0.42
CA GLU A 177 -0.05 -11.09 -1.32
C GLU A 177 -1.04 -12.03 -0.60
N GLY A 178 -2.18 -12.27 -1.25
CA GLY A 178 -3.22 -13.17 -0.74
C GLY A 178 -3.96 -12.66 0.50
N LEU A 179 -3.81 -11.38 0.86
CA LEU A 179 -4.65 -10.72 1.85
C LEU A 179 -5.81 -10.00 1.15
N ASN A 180 -7.03 -10.42 1.45
CA ASN A 180 -8.24 -9.93 0.80
C ASN A 180 -8.98 -8.93 1.68
N ASP A 181 -9.63 -7.96 1.04
CA ASP A 181 -10.58 -7.06 1.70
C ASP A 181 -11.79 -7.84 2.24
N ILE A 182 -12.36 -7.37 3.35
CA ILE A 182 -13.57 -7.96 3.95
C ILE A 182 -14.73 -7.85 2.94
N PRO A 183 -15.49 -8.93 2.69
CA PRO A 183 -16.59 -8.91 1.74
C PRO A 183 -17.60 -7.79 2.03
N GLY A 184 -17.96 -7.02 1.01
CA GLY A 184 -18.89 -5.89 1.11
C GLY A 184 -18.24 -4.56 1.51
N THR A 185 -16.92 -4.53 1.71
CA THR A 185 -16.16 -3.28 1.84
C THR A 185 -15.65 -2.80 0.48
N GLN A 186 -15.37 -1.51 0.40
CA GLN A 186 -14.72 -0.89 -0.75
C GLN A 186 -13.41 -0.26 -0.30
N VAL A 187 -12.37 -0.45 -1.11
CA VAL A 187 -11.06 0.18 -0.93
C VAL A 187 -11.21 1.70 -1.06
N GLU A 188 -10.77 2.46 -0.07
CA GLU A 188 -10.73 3.93 -0.18
C GLU A 188 -9.45 4.33 -0.92
N THR A 189 -9.57 5.14 -1.98
CA THR A 189 -8.42 5.63 -2.75
C THR A 189 -8.33 7.15 -2.65
N THR A 190 -7.13 7.68 -2.39
CA THR A 190 -6.91 9.12 -2.41
C THR A 190 -6.98 9.68 -3.84
N GLY A 191 -7.24 10.97 -3.97
CA GLY A 191 -6.89 11.70 -5.19
C GLY A 191 -5.38 11.60 -5.44
N LYS A 192 -5.01 11.61 -6.72
CA LYS A 192 -3.61 11.68 -7.15
C LYS A 192 -3.04 13.06 -6.79
N ALA A 193 -1.86 13.09 -6.20
CA ALA A 193 -1.16 14.32 -5.86
C ALA A 193 0.27 14.28 -6.39
N GLY A 194 0.76 15.43 -6.86
CA GLY A 194 2.14 15.57 -7.31
C GLY A 194 3.13 15.42 -6.15
N PHE A 195 4.16 14.60 -6.35
CA PHE A 195 5.32 14.53 -5.46
C PHE A 195 6.59 14.79 -6.27
N TYR A 196 7.34 15.83 -5.92
CA TYR A 196 8.63 16.08 -6.54
C TYR A 196 9.59 16.74 -5.58
N ARG A 197 10.87 16.43 -5.80
CA ARG A 197 11.93 16.80 -4.87
C ARG A 197 12.55 18.15 -5.23
N THR A 198 13.01 18.88 -4.20
CA THR A 198 13.79 20.11 -4.37
C THR A 198 14.93 20.15 -3.36
N ASP A 199 15.93 21.00 -3.62
CA ASP A 199 17.06 21.20 -2.70
C ASP A 199 16.67 21.89 -1.38
N ALA A 200 15.49 22.54 -1.36
CA ALA A 200 14.89 23.21 -0.22
C ALA A 200 13.78 22.38 0.48
N GLY A 201 13.53 21.16 -0.01
CA GLY A 201 12.52 20.23 0.53
C GLY A 201 11.42 19.87 -0.47
N ASP A 202 10.83 18.70 -0.28
CA ASP A 202 9.88 18.13 -1.24
C ASP A 202 8.54 18.88 -1.28
N ALA A 203 7.98 19.00 -2.48
CA ALA A 203 6.58 19.30 -2.70
C ALA A 203 5.78 18.01 -2.53
N LYS A 204 4.81 18.02 -1.62
CA LYS A 204 4.19 16.81 -1.07
C LYS A 204 2.82 17.09 -0.48
N SER A 205 1.97 16.07 -0.51
CA SER A 205 0.65 16.05 0.12
C SER A 205 0.60 14.90 1.12
N SER A 206 0.09 15.12 2.33
CA SER A 206 0.00 14.04 3.33
C SER A 206 -1.00 12.98 2.88
N ILE A 207 -0.84 11.71 3.27
CA ILE A 207 -1.74 10.62 2.85
C ILE A 207 -3.16 10.76 3.41
N LEU A 208 -3.31 11.33 4.61
CA LEU A 208 -4.60 11.63 5.24
C LEU A 208 -4.79 13.13 5.44
N SER A 209 -6.05 13.56 5.37
CA SER A 209 -6.45 14.93 5.68
C SER A 209 -6.57 15.16 7.18
N PHE A 210 -6.48 16.43 7.59
CA PHE A 210 -6.54 16.85 8.99
C PHE A 210 -7.32 18.16 9.16
N SER A 211 -7.49 18.61 10.40
CA SER A 211 -8.23 19.85 10.69
C SER A 211 -7.50 21.08 10.14
N ASN A 212 -8.23 21.95 9.42
CA ASN A 212 -7.70 23.12 8.70
C ASN A 212 -6.67 22.79 7.62
N ASP A 213 -6.81 21.63 7.00
CA ASP A 213 -6.01 21.23 5.84
C ASP A 213 -6.41 22.06 4.61
N THR A 214 -5.43 22.68 3.96
CA THR A 214 -5.64 23.53 2.78
C THR A 214 -5.41 22.79 1.46
N ASP A 215 -4.99 21.52 1.53
CA ASP A 215 -4.79 20.70 0.36
C ASP A 215 -6.14 20.26 -0.23
N THR A 216 -6.26 20.34 -1.56
CA THR A 216 -7.52 20.16 -2.29
C THR A 216 -7.72 18.73 -2.80
N HIS A 217 -6.71 17.86 -2.70
CA HIS A 217 -6.84 16.47 -3.12
C HIS A 217 -7.76 15.71 -2.17
N ASN A 218 -8.63 14.86 -2.74
CA ASN A 218 -9.53 14.02 -1.97
C ASN A 218 -8.75 13.03 -1.09
N ARG A 219 -8.80 13.18 0.23
CA ARG A 219 -8.09 12.31 1.17
C ARG A 219 -8.94 12.06 2.42
N PRO A 220 -9.11 10.81 2.86
CA PRO A 220 -9.88 10.52 4.06
C PRO A 220 -9.15 11.04 5.31
N THR A 221 -9.89 11.26 6.39
CA THR A 221 -9.29 11.44 7.72
C THR A 221 -9.03 10.07 8.34
N LEU A 222 -8.15 9.99 9.35
CA LEU A 222 -7.96 8.75 10.10
C LEU A 222 -9.28 8.27 10.74
N ALA A 223 -10.11 9.19 11.23
CA ALA A 223 -11.40 8.89 11.82
C ALA A 223 -12.39 8.30 10.80
N ASN A 224 -12.36 8.74 9.53
CA ASN A 224 -13.19 8.15 8.47
C ASN A 224 -12.83 6.67 8.23
N LEU A 225 -11.53 6.35 8.31
CA LEU A 225 -11.04 4.99 8.08
C LEU A 225 -11.30 4.07 9.28
N THR A 226 -10.92 4.50 10.49
CA THR A 226 -11.04 3.67 11.70
C THR A 226 -12.47 3.63 12.25
N GLY A 227 -13.29 4.64 11.94
CA GLY A 227 -14.71 4.70 12.31
C GLY A 227 -15.65 3.98 11.35
N LYS A 228 -15.14 3.27 10.34
CA LYS A 228 -15.97 2.55 9.36
C LYS A 228 -16.72 1.42 10.06
N ASN A 229 -18.05 1.43 9.95
CA ASN A 229 -18.88 0.37 10.50
C ASN A 229 -18.94 -0.80 9.51
N ILE A 230 -18.35 -1.94 9.87
CA ILE A 230 -18.33 -3.16 9.06
C ILE A 230 -19.14 -4.24 9.81
N PRO A 231 -20.31 -4.66 9.30
CA PRO A 231 -21.17 -5.61 10.00
C PRO A 231 -20.45 -6.92 10.36
N GLY A 232 -20.43 -7.24 11.65
CA GLY A 232 -19.78 -8.42 12.20
C GLY A 232 -18.28 -8.30 12.45
N TYR A 233 -17.76 -7.09 12.40
CA TYR A 233 -16.37 -6.76 12.65
C TYR A 233 -16.25 -5.58 13.61
N VAL A 234 -15.14 -5.52 14.33
CA VAL A 234 -14.77 -4.40 15.20
C VAL A 234 -13.40 -3.87 14.81
N TYR A 235 -13.24 -2.55 14.80
CA TYR A 235 -11.95 -1.94 14.47
C TYR A 235 -10.88 -2.41 15.45
N TRP A 236 -9.71 -2.76 14.92
CA TRP A 236 -8.60 -3.26 15.72
C TRP A 236 -7.39 -2.32 15.69
N ASP A 237 -6.79 -2.14 14.51
CA ASP A 237 -5.57 -1.35 14.35
C ASP A 237 -5.34 -0.98 12.88
N ASN A 238 -4.24 -0.32 12.56
CA ASN A 238 -3.83 -0.04 11.19
C ASN A 238 -2.31 0.07 11.05
N ASP A 239 -1.80 -0.15 9.83
CA ASP A 239 -0.38 -0.01 9.49
C ASP A 239 -0.04 1.33 8.80
N ILE A 240 -0.95 2.31 8.86
CA ILE A 240 -0.79 3.61 8.19
C ILE A 240 0.40 4.37 8.81
N ASP A 241 1.29 4.90 7.97
CA ASP A 241 2.40 5.75 8.39
C ASP A 241 1.89 7.09 8.94
N LYS A 242 2.26 7.41 10.18
CA LYS A 242 1.81 8.63 10.86
C LYS A 242 2.97 9.62 11.02
N PRO A 243 2.69 10.94 11.03
CA PRO A 243 3.72 11.92 11.35
C PRO A 243 4.33 11.67 12.73
N ASN A 244 5.64 11.88 12.88
CA ASN A 244 6.34 11.68 14.16
C ASN A 244 6.18 12.87 15.13
N ASN A 245 4.96 13.38 15.28
CA ASN A 245 4.64 14.32 16.35
C ASN A 245 4.34 13.55 17.65
N LYS A 246 4.19 14.29 18.76
CA LYS A 246 3.99 13.71 20.10
C LYS A 246 2.83 12.71 20.17
N ASN A 247 1.78 12.91 19.38
CA ASN A 247 0.57 12.09 19.41
C ASN A 247 0.53 11.02 18.32
N HIS A 248 1.47 11.02 17.37
CA HIS A 248 1.42 10.23 16.14
C HIS A 248 0.11 10.43 15.36
N GLU A 249 -0.27 11.69 15.13
CA GLU A 249 -1.56 12.05 14.49
C GLU A 249 -1.34 13.00 13.31
N PHE A 250 -2.25 12.95 12.33
CA PHE A 250 -2.29 13.96 11.27
C PHE A 250 -2.88 15.26 11.84
N ALA A 251 -2.05 16.30 11.92
CA ALA A 251 -2.42 17.57 12.54
C ALA A 251 -1.86 18.76 11.75
N ASN A 252 -2.39 19.96 12.02
CA ASN A 252 -1.92 21.19 11.39
C ASN A 252 -0.58 21.68 11.99
N ASP A 253 0.47 20.87 11.86
CA ASP A 253 1.80 21.09 12.45
C ASP A 253 2.95 20.86 11.45
N ASP A 254 4.17 21.17 11.88
CA ASP A 254 5.35 21.04 11.02
C ASP A 254 5.77 19.58 10.79
N PHE A 255 5.40 18.65 11.67
CA PHE A 255 5.65 17.22 11.48
C PHE A 255 4.84 16.67 10.30
N THR A 256 3.57 17.09 10.19
CA THR A 256 2.66 16.66 9.14
C THR A 256 2.91 17.40 7.82
N LYS A 257 3.34 18.67 7.86
CA LYS A 257 3.43 19.53 6.66
C LYS A 257 4.84 19.69 6.10
N LYS A 258 5.87 19.63 6.93
CA LYS A 258 7.24 20.04 6.54
C LYS A 258 8.23 18.89 6.62
N GLN A 259 8.25 18.17 7.74
CA GLN A 259 9.23 17.12 7.97
C GLN A 259 9.06 15.98 6.96
N PRO A 260 10.15 15.41 6.41
CA PRO A 260 10.07 14.26 5.52
C PRO A 260 9.60 13.00 6.25
N GLY A 261 8.95 12.08 5.52
CA GLY A 261 8.49 10.80 6.07
C GLY A 261 7.60 10.03 5.10
N ASN A 262 7.20 8.81 5.48
CA ASN A 262 6.32 7.99 4.66
C ASN A 262 4.84 8.43 4.68
N HIS A 263 4.46 9.33 5.59
CA HIS A 263 3.09 9.87 5.73
C HIS A 263 2.66 10.83 4.60
N TYR A 264 3.41 10.92 3.49
CA TYR A 264 3.03 11.65 2.29
C TYR A 264 2.74 10.74 1.11
N LEU A 265 1.89 11.20 0.19
CA LEU A 265 1.74 10.63 -1.14
C LEU A 265 3.08 10.82 -1.87
N SER A 266 3.76 9.72 -2.16
CA SER A 266 5.11 9.68 -2.73
C SER A 266 5.22 8.48 -3.67
N PHE A 267 6.41 8.25 -4.24
CA PHE A 267 6.69 7.08 -5.06
C PHE A 267 7.87 6.26 -4.50
N ALA A 268 8.09 5.11 -5.11
CA ALA A 268 9.26 4.26 -4.92
C ALA A 268 9.62 3.53 -6.22
N TYR A 269 10.60 2.64 -6.16
CA TYR A 269 11.03 1.85 -7.31
C TYR A 269 11.06 0.36 -6.97
N GLU A 270 10.70 -0.46 -7.94
CA GLU A 270 11.07 -1.88 -7.92
C GLU A 270 12.50 -2.01 -8.44
N MET A 271 13.35 -2.74 -7.72
CA MET A 271 14.77 -2.89 -8.03
C MET A 271 15.09 -4.30 -8.52
N LYS A 272 15.89 -4.41 -9.57
CA LYS A 272 16.47 -5.66 -10.05
C LYS A 272 17.93 -5.43 -10.39
N ASP A 273 18.82 -6.27 -9.87
CA ASP A 273 20.28 -6.18 -10.09
C ASP A 273 20.86 -4.78 -9.81
N GLY A 274 20.34 -4.11 -8.77
CA GLY A 274 20.76 -2.77 -8.36
C GLY A 274 20.24 -1.62 -9.24
N LYS A 275 19.34 -1.89 -10.19
CA LYS A 275 18.75 -0.88 -11.08
C LYS A 275 17.23 -0.80 -10.90
N PRO A 276 16.63 0.38 -11.02
CA PRO A 276 15.18 0.51 -11.04
C PRO A 276 14.62 -0.13 -12.31
N VAL A 277 13.60 -0.96 -12.18
CA VAL A 277 12.90 -1.61 -13.30
C VAL A 277 11.44 -1.21 -13.41
N LYS A 278 10.87 -0.66 -12.33
CA LYS A 278 9.47 -0.19 -12.31
C LYS A 278 9.33 1.01 -11.39
N PHE A 279 8.55 1.99 -11.84
CA PHE A 279 8.11 3.11 -11.01
C PHE A 279 6.86 2.72 -10.24
N LEU A 280 6.83 2.97 -8.93
CA LEU A 280 5.72 2.63 -8.04
C LEU A 280 5.10 3.90 -7.48
N SER A 281 3.86 4.22 -7.87
CA SER A 281 3.17 5.46 -7.49
C SER A 281 2.02 5.28 -6.51
N ARG A 282 1.64 4.04 -6.21
CA ARG A 282 0.50 3.71 -5.36
C ARG A 282 0.95 3.02 -4.07
N LYS A 283 0.59 3.61 -2.94
CA LYS A 283 0.77 3.00 -1.63
C LYS A 283 -0.44 2.14 -1.25
N HIS A 284 -0.20 1.10 -0.46
CA HIS A 284 -1.18 0.15 0.05
C HIS A 284 -1.05 0.05 1.57
N TYR A 285 -2.09 0.56 2.24
CA TYR A 285 -2.24 0.52 3.69
C TYR A 285 -3.46 -0.32 4.07
N TYR A 286 -3.42 -0.89 5.26
CA TYR A 286 -4.38 -1.84 5.77
C TYR A 286 -4.94 -1.34 7.11
N VAL A 287 -6.27 -1.15 7.12
CA VAL A 287 -7.06 -0.90 8.32
C VAL A 287 -7.67 -2.23 8.72
N THR A 288 -7.29 -2.74 9.88
CA THR A 288 -7.64 -4.10 10.28
C THR A 288 -8.81 -4.11 11.24
N PHE A 289 -9.68 -5.09 11.04
CA PHE A 289 -10.86 -5.31 11.87
C PHE A 289 -10.88 -6.76 12.34
N ARG A 290 -11.25 -6.97 13.59
CA ARG A 290 -11.42 -8.31 14.15
C ARG A 290 -12.84 -8.81 13.88
N PRO A 291 -13.00 -10.03 13.35
CA PRO A 291 -14.31 -10.62 13.22
C PRO A 291 -14.89 -10.91 14.61
N ILE A 292 -16.19 -10.69 14.78
CA ILE A 292 -16.91 -11.09 16.00
C ILE A 292 -17.10 -12.61 15.94
N PRO A 293 -16.44 -13.39 16.82
CA PRO A 293 -16.43 -14.84 16.73
C PRO A 293 -17.71 -15.49 17.30
N THR A 294 -17.85 -16.80 17.09
CA THR A 294 -18.89 -17.65 17.68
C THR A 294 -18.27 -18.69 18.60
N ARG A 295 -18.80 -18.85 19.81
CA ARG A 295 -18.31 -19.88 20.75
C ARG A 295 -18.64 -21.28 20.25
N LEU A 296 -17.65 -22.15 20.13
CA LEU A 296 -17.84 -23.58 19.90
C LEU A 296 -17.94 -24.32 21.23
N VAL A 297 -19.03 -25.08 21.40
CA VAL A 297 -19.21 -26.03 22.51
C VAL A 297 -19.26 -27.45 21.95
N VAL A 298 -18.37 -28.32 22.42
CA VAL A 298 -18.34 -29.73 22.03
C VAL A 298 -18.81 -30.60 23.18
N GLN A 299 -19.73 -31.52 22.90
CA GLN A 299 -20.26 -32.50 23.85
C GLN A 299 -20.09 -33.92 23.33
N TYR A 300 -19.99 -34.87 24.26
CA TYR A 300 -20.03 -36.30 23.98
C TYR A 300 -21.18 -36.92 24.77
N LYS A 301 -21.91 -37.86 24.16
CA LYS A 301 -22.97 -38.62 24.83
C LYS A 301 -22.72 -40.11 24.72
N GLY A 302 -22.86 -40.80 25.85
CA GLY A 302 -22.77 -42.25 25.94
C GLY A 302 -23.97 -42.96 25.32
N LEU A 303 -23.98 -44.29 25.39
CA LEU A 303 -25.10 -45.12 24.94
C LEU A 303 -26.38 -44.88 25.75
N ASP A 304 -26.22 -44.49 27.01
CA ASP A 304 -27.27 -44.06 27.93
C ASP A 304 -27.75 -42.62 27.69
N GLN A 305 -27.24 -41.97 26.64
CA GLN A 305 -27.46 -40.57 26.29
C GLN A 305 -26.97 -39.55 27.34
N GLN A 306 -26.23 -40.01 28.35
CA GLN A 306 -25.65 -39.14 29.37
C GLN A 306 -24.41 -38.44 28.83
N VAL A 307 -24.21 -37.19 29.26
CA VAL A 307 -23.06 -36.38 28.82
C VAL A 307 -21.78 -36.90 29.45
N ILE A 308 -20.75 -37.07 28.63
CA ILE A 308 -19.41 -37.45 29.04
C ILE A 308 -18.50 -36.23 28.90
N SER A 309 -18.01 -35.73 30.02
CA SER A 309 -17.13 -34.56 30.07
C SER A 309 -15.66 -34.92 29.79
N SER A 310 -14.86 -33.88 29.54
CA SER A 310 -13.39 -33.97 29.47
C SER A 310 -12.86 -34.90 28.39
N LYS A 311 -13.58 -35.06 27.28
CA LYS A 311 -13.13 -35.82 26.10
C LYS A 311 -12.42 -34.90 25.11
N ALA A 312 -11.20 -35.26 24.75
CA ALA A 312 -10.39 -34.49 23.83
C ALA A 312 -11.00 -34.45 22.41
N TYR A 313 -10.82 -33.33 21.73
CA TYR A 313 -11.17 -33.16 20.33
C TYR A 313 -10.17 -32.21 19.66
N VAL A 314 -10.15 -32.22 18.34
CA VAL A 314 -9.29 -31.35 17.53
C VAL A 314 -10.15 -30.52 16.59
N ILE A 315 -9.78 -29.26 16.40
CA ILE A 315 -10.41 -28.33 15.45
C ILE A 315 -9.45 -28.13 14.28
N TYR A 316 -9.98 -28.20 13.06
CA TYR A 316 -9.25 -27.94 11.82
C TYR A 316 -9.88 -26.79 11.05
N ALA A 317 -9.02 -25.96 10.44
CA ALA A 317 -9.37 -25.02 9.38
C ALA A 317 -8.66 -25.48 8.10
N GLY A 318 -9.42 -25.99 7.13
CA GLY A 318 -8.85 -26.71 6.00
C GLY A 318 -8.08 -27.96 6.46
N ALA A 319 -6.83 -28.11 5.98
CA ALA A 319 -5.95 -29.21 6.38
C ALA A 319 -5.17 -28.94 7.69
N SER A 320 -5.20 -27.72 8.21
CA SER A 320 -4.39 -27.31 9.36
C SER A 320 -5.16 -27.49 10.66
N SER A 321 -4.53 -28.15 11.65
CA SER A 321 -5.02 -28.17 13.04
C SER A 321 -4.86 -26.78 13.65
N VAL A 322 -5.96 -26.24 14.19
CA VAL A 322 -5.99 -24.91 14.82
C VAL A 322 -6.03 -24.98 16.35
N ASN A 323 -6.46 -26.12 16.89
CA ASN A 323 -6.34 -26.46 18.30
C ASN A 323 -6.50 -27.98 18.52
N SER A 324 -5.66 -28.56 19.37
CA SER A 324 -5.73 -29.98 19.77
C SER A 324 -5.71 -30.21 21.27
N SER A 325 -5.82 -29.15 22.09
CA SER A 325 -5.69 -29.20 23.55
C SER A 325 -7.02 -29.11 24.28
N LEU A 326 -8.10 -28.78 23.57
CA LEU A 326 -9.42 -28.60 24.15
C LEU A 326 -10.12 -29.92 24.50
N SER A 327 -11.03 -29.86 25.47
CA SER A 327 -11.81 -30.99 25.95
C SER A 327 -13.30 -30.65 26.02
N SER A 328 -14.15 -31.66 25.89
CA SER A 328 -15.60 -31.52 25.84
C SER A 328 -16.19 -30.93 27.11
N SER A 329 -17.26 -30.17 26.97
CA SER A 329 -17.98 -29.57 28.09
C SER A 329 -18.92 -30.58 28.76
N ALA A 330 -19.06 -30.46 30.08
CA ALA A 330 -19.99 -31.26 30.89
C ALA A 330 -21.46 -30.85 30.72
N SER A 331 -21.71 -29.64 30.20
CA SER A 331 -23.06 -29.10 29.96
C SER A 331 -23.05 -28.16 28.75
N ILE A 332 -24.23 -27.75 28.28
CA ILE A 332 -24.34 -26.67 27.30
C ILE A 332 -24.48 -25.37 28.12
N PRO A 333 -23.43 -24.54 28.22
CA PRO A 333 -23.56 -23.25 28.88
C PRO A 333 -24.51 -22.33 28.11
N GLU A 334 -25.12 -21.38 28.81
CA GLU A 334 -25.89 -20.30 28.21
C GLU A 334 -25.02 -19.52 27.22
N ALA A 335 -25.56 -19.26 26.02
CA ALA A 335 -24.83 -18.59 24.96
C ALA A 335 -24.33 -17.21 25.44
N PRO A 336 -23.07 -16.83 25.14
CA PRO A 336 -22.54 -15.58 25.64
C PRO A 336 -23.22 -14.41 24.93
N GLU A 337 -23.47 -13.33 25.67
CA GLU A 337 -23.95 -12.08 25.10
C GLU A 337 -22.96 -11.53 24.07
N ARG A 338 -23.47 -10.96 22.98
CA ARG A 338 -22.63 -10.40 21.89
C ARG A 338 -21.65 -9.36 22.40
N THR A 339 -22.07 -8.50 23.32
CA THR A 339 -21.22 -7.47 23.95
C THR A 339 -20.04 -8.08 24.71
N THR A 340 -20.21 -9.23 25.35
CA THR A 340 -19.13 -9.95 26.04
C THR A 340 -18.09 -10.48 25.04
N ILE A 341 -18.56 -11.02 23.92
CA ILE A 341 -17.70 -11.56 22.86
C ILE A 341 -16.92 -10.46 22.16
N VAL A 342 -17.58 -9.33 21.88
CA VAL A 342 -16.93 -8.13 21.33
C VAL A 342 -15.79 -7.68 22.25
N ARG A 343 -16.05 -7.53 23.55
CA ARG A 343 -15.01 -7.15 24.52
C ARG A 343 -13.85 -8.14 24.57
N MET A 344 -14.13 -9.43 24.39
CA MET A 344 -13.09 -10.47 24.32
C MET A 344 -12.27 -10.38 23.03
N ALA A 345 -12.90 -10.09 21.88
CA ALA A 345 -12.21 -9.85 20.61
C ALA A 345 -11.37 -8.55 20.65
N GLU A 346 -11.83 -7.51 21.35
CA GLU A 346 -11.12 -6.25 21.55
C GLU A 346 -9.99 -6.33 22.59
N ASN A 347 -9.95 -7.39 23.39
CA ASN A 347 -8.90 -7.58 24.38
C ASN A 347 -7.60 -8.08 23.70
N LYS A 348 -6.50 -7.37 23.98
CA LYS A 348 -5.15 -7.65 23.45
C LYS A 348 -4.51 -8.87 24.08
N ASP A 349 -4.94 -9.23 25.28
CA ASP A 349 -4.40 -10.37 26.03
C ASP A 349 -5.16 -11.67 25.71
N THR A 350 -6.23 -11.61 24.91
CA THR A 350 -6.95 -12.80 24.47
C THR A 350 -6.04 -13.64 23.58
N SER A 351 -5.88 -14.91 23.96
CA SER A 351 -5.10 -15.88 23.19
C SER A 351 -5.73 -16.13 21.82
N LEU A 352 -4.91 -16.21 20.78
CA LEU A 352 -5.37 -16.47 19.41
C LEU A 352 -5.25 -17.96 19.08
N LEU A 353 -6.21 -18.45 18.31
CA LEU A 353 -6.07 -19.73 17.62
C LEU A 353 -5.13 -19.56 16.42
N SER A 354 -4.41 -20.62 16.06
CA SER A 354 -3.50 -20.57 14.92
C SER A 354 -4.26 -20.41 13.59
N ALA A 355 -3.53 -20.05 12.53
CA ALA A 355 -4.08 -19.82 11.19
C ALA A 355 -5.21 -18.77 11.13
N GLY A 356 -5.30 -17.88 12.13
CA GLY A 356 -6.35 -16.87 12.21
C GLY A 356 -7.75 -17.44 12.47
N ALA A 357 -7.84 -18.64 13.04
CA ALA A 357 -9.11 -19.34 13.23
C ALA A 357 -10.03 -18.75 14.30
N GLY A 358 -9.55 -17.78 15.08
CA GLY A 358 -10.31 -17.11 16.13
C GLY A 358 -9.53 -17.00 17.43
N TYR A 359 -10.20 -17.22 18.55
CA TYR A 359 -9.73 -16.90 19.89
C TYR A 359 -9.90 -18.09 20.84
N LEU A 360 -9.07 -18.12 21.88
CA LEU A 360 -9.15 -19.06 22.98
C LEU A 360 -9.39 -18.28 24.27
N SER A 361 -10.53 -18.53 24.92
CA SER A 361 -10.92 -17.85 26.15
C SER A 361 -11.81 -18.75 27.00
N ASP A 362 -11.65 -18.70 28.32
CA ASP A 362 -12.44 -19.48 29.29
C ASP A 362 -12.53 -20.99 28.99
N GLY A 363 -11.47 -21.56 28.39
CA GLY A 363 -11.45 -22.98 28.00
C GLY A 363 -12.30 -23.34 26.78
N TYR A 364 -12.79 -22.34 26.03
CA TYR A 364 -13.55 -22.52 24.80
C TYR A 364 -12.84 -21.91 23.59
N ALA A 365 -13.04 -22.53 22.43
CA ALA A 365 -12.73 -21.92 21.15
C ALA A 365 -13.85 -20.95 20.75
N TYR A 366 -13.47 -19.73 20.40
CA TYR A 366 -14.33 -18.73 19.78
C TYR A 366 -13.88 -18.58 18.33
N LEU A 367 -14.60 -19.24 17.42
CA LEU A 367 -14.20 -19.35 16.03
C LEU A 367 -14.59 -18.10 15.25
N ALA A 368 -13.68 -17.60 14.44
CA ALA A 368 -13.98 -16.58 13.44
C ALA A 368 -14.96 -17.12 12.38
N PRO A 369 -15.59 -16.27 11.56
CA PRO A 369 -16.40 -16.71 10.43
C PRO A 369 -15.59 -17.59 9.47
N GLY A 370 -16.15 -18.74 9.10
CA GLY A 370 -15.47 -19.73 8.28
C GLY A 370 -16.01 -21.14 8.44
N ILE A 371 -15.40 -22.06 7.69
CA ILE A 371 -15.74 -23.48 7.70
C ILE A 371 -14.66 -24.25 8.45
N TYR A 372 -15.08 -24.98 9.47
CA TYR A 372 -14.22 -25.77 10.33
C TYR A 372 -14.65 -27.23 10.34
N LYS A 373 -13.70 -28.10 10.69
CA LYS A 373 -13.96 -29.51 10.98
C LYS A 373 -13.56 -29.79 12.42
N VAL A 374 -14.44 -30.48 13.16
CA VAL A 374 -14.18 -30.93 14.52
C VAL A 374 -14.11 -32.44 14.52
N ASP A 375 -12.98 -32.99 14.97
CA ASP A 375 -12.72 -34.42 15.01
C ASP A 375 -12.63 -34.89 16.47
N PRO A 376 -13.32 -35.99 16.83
CA PRO A 376 -13.16 -36.61 18.13
C PRO A 376 -11.82 -37.36 18.18
N THR A 377 -11.02 -37.12 19.22
CA THR A 377 -9.76 -37.84 19.44
C THR A 377 -9.78 -38.76 20.66
N ALA A 378 -10.87 -38.72 21.43
CA ALA A 378 -11.10 -39.67 22.49
C ALA A 378 -11.35 -41.09 21.95
N ALA A 379 -10.71 -42.09 22.53
CA ALA A 379 -11.00 -43.49 22.22
C ALA A 379 -12.48 -43.83 22.51
N ALA A 380 -13.16 -44.44 21.54
CA ALA A 380 -14.51 -44.98 21.72
C ALA A 380 -14.45 -46.37 22.38
N PRO A 381 -15.52 -46.81 23.09
CA PRO A 381 -15.63 -48.16 23.60
C PRO A 381 -15.50 -49.22 22.49
N GLU A 382 -15.11 -50.43 22.87
CA GLU A 382 -14.96 -51.55 21.94
C GLU A 382 -16.25 -51.81 21.15
N GLY A 383 -16.12 -52.00 19.84
CA GLY A 383 -17.27 -52.17 18.94
C GLY A 383 -18.00 -50.87 18.55
N TYR A 384 -17.59 -49.72 19.07
CA TYR A 384 -18.19 -48.41 18.76
C TYR A 384 -17.18 -47.40 18.22
N GLU A 385 -17.70 -46.38 17.56
CA GLU A 385 -16.99 -45.18 17.13
C GLU A 385 -17.81 -43.93 17.45
N TRP A 386 -17.13 -42.79 17.52
CA TRP A 386 -17.79 -41.49 17.67
C TRP A 386 -18.31 -41.01 16.31
N ALA A 387 -19.56 -40.60 16.28
CA ALA A 387 -20.19 -39.99 15.13
C ALA A 387 -20.85 -38.67 15.53
N ALA A 388 -20.83 -37.67 14.64
CA ALA A 388 -21.52 -36.42 14.84
C ALA A 388 -23.04 -36.71 14.97
N ALA A 389 -23.70 -36.09 15.94
CA ALA A 389 -25.13 -36.28 16.15
C ALA A 389 -25.91 -35.84 14.90
N SER A 390 -26.78 -36.72 14.43
CA SER A 390 -27.61 -36.54 13.24
C SER A 390 -28.92 -37.31 13.42
N THR A 391 -29.95 -36.96 12.65
CA THR A 391 -31.20 -37.73 12.57
C THR A 391 -30.98 -39.12 12.01
N ASP A 392 -30.00 -39.29 11.11
CA ASP A 392 -29.52 -40.59 10.65
C ASP A 392 -28.10 -40.82 11.19
N ILE A 393 -28.03 -41.41 12.38
CA ILE A 393 -26.73 -41.71 12.99
C ILE A 393 -25.96 -42.79 12.22
N THR A 394 -26.64 -43.68 11.51
CA THR A 394 -25.99 -44.83 10.85
C THR A 394 -25.05 -44.37 9.75
N ASN A 395 -25.43 -43.33 9.00
CA ASN A 395 -24.63 -42.75 7.92
C ASN A 395 -23.91 -41.45 8.31
N SER A 396 -23.97 -41.05 9.58
CA SER A 396 -23.34 -39.81 10.03
C SER A 396 -21.82 -39.86 9.93
N SER A 397 -21.22 -38.70 9.69
CA SER A 397 -19.77 -38.53 9.65
C SER A 397 -19.15 -38.69 11.05
N THR A 398 -17.94 -39.27 11.11
CA THR A 398 -17.14 -39.32 12.34
C THR A 398 -16.57 -37.95 12.73
N SER A 399 -16.60 -37.00 11.79
CA SER A 399 -16.25 -35.59 11.97
C SER A 399 -17.47 -34.69 11.88
N ALA A 400 -17.48 -33.59 12.62
CA ALA A 400 -18.51 -32.56 12.49
C ALA A 400 -18.01 -31.40 11.62
N LYS A 401 -18.76 -31.06 10.56
CA LYS A 401 -18.57 -29.81 9.81
C LYS A 401 -19.26 -28.67 10.55
N VAL A 402 -18.51 -27.62 10.84
CA VAL A 402 -18.98 -26.45 11.57
C VAL A 402 -18.86 -25.23 10.66
N ASP A 403 -20.00 -24.70 10.25
CA ASP A 403 -20.10 -23.45 9.50
C ASP A 403 -20.41 -22.29 10.46
N ILE A 404 -19.48 -21.35 10.56
CA ILE A 404 -19.58 -20.16 11.38
C ILE A 404 -19.85 -18.96 10.47
N GLY A 405 -21.06 -18.42 10.57
CA GLY A 405 -21.46 -17.20 9.87
C GLY A 405 -20.87 -15.94 10.51
N VAL A 406 -20.91 -14.85 9.75
CA VAL A 406 -20.57 -13.51 10.25
C VAL A 406 -21.66 -13.04 11.23
N ASN A 407 -21.27 -12.60 12.43
CA ASN A 407 -22.18 -12.13 13.47
C ASN A 407 -22.55 -10.64 13.26
N ARG A 408 -23.45 -10.38 12.31
CA ARG A 408 -23.80 -9.02 11.82
C ARG A 408 -24.75 -8.26 12.75
N SER A 409 -25.52 -8.97 13.57
CA SER A 409 -26.63 -8.44 14.36
C SER A 409 -26.75 -9.13 15.71
N ASP A 410 -27.52 -8.54 16.62
CA ASP A 410 -27.77 -9.11 17.95
C ASP A 410 -28.63 -10.39 17.91
N THR A 411 -29.27 -10.70 16.78
CA THR A 411 -30.02 -11.95 16.57
C THR A 411 -29.15 -13.11 16.09
N ASP A 412 -27.92 -12.84 15.66
CA ASP A 412 -27.02 -13.89 15.19
C ASP A 412 -26.53 -14.74 16.35
N SER A 413 -26.53 -16.06 16.16
CA SER A 413 -26.13 -16.99 17.19
C SER A 413 -24.68 -16.76 17.62
N THR A 414 -24.48 -16.62 18.92
CA THR A 414 -23.17 -16.45 19.54
C THR A 414 -22.54 -17.77 19.99
N GLN A 415 -23.28 -18.88 19.84
CA GLN A 415 -22.84 -20.21 20.25
C GLN A 415 -23.26 -21.27 19.25
N LYS A 416 -22.30 -22.12 18.87
CA LYS A 416 -22.52 -23.33 18.09
C LYS A 416 -22.22 -24.55 18.95
N VAL A 417 -23.14 -25.49 18.98
CA VAL A 417 -22.99 -26.76 19.72
C VAL A 417 -22.75 -27.90 18.73
N VAL A 418 -21.72 -28.70 19.00
CA VAL A 418 -21.44 -29.98 18.33
C VAL A 418 -21.59 -31.08 19.36
N THR A 419 -22.31 -32.14 19.01
CA THR A 419 -22.45 -33.32 19.87
C THR A 419 -21.96 -34.54 19.13
N PHE A 420 -21.09 -35.33 19.77
CA PHE A 420 -20.71 -36.67 19.32
C PHE A 420 -21.46 -37.72 20.13
N VAL A 421 -22.00 -38.73 19.46
CA VAL A 421 -22.68 -39.87 20.06
C VAL A 421 -22.00 -41.17 19.61
N LEU A 422 -22.24 -42.26 20.35
CA LEU A 422 -21.69 -43.57 19.98
C LEU A 422 -22.53 -44.24 18.88
N ARG A 423 -21.83 -44.73 17.85
CA ARG A 423 -22.37 -45.57 16.78
C ARG A 423 -21.66 -46.92 16.78
N LYS A 424 -22.38 -48.02 16.54
CA LYS A 424 -21.74 -49.34 16.34
C LYS A 424 -20.89 -49.30 15.08
N LYS A 425 -19.66 -49.80 15.17
CA LYS A 425 -18.82 -49.99 13.97
C LYS A 425 -19.52 -50.96 13.00
N PRO A 426 -19.40 -50.74 11.69
CA PRO A 426 -19.79 -51.75 10.72
C PRO A 426 -19.08 -53.05 11.06
N THR A 427 -19.81 -54.16 11.12
CA THR A 427 -19.21 -55.48 11.32
C THR A 427 -18.30 -55.74 10.12
N PRO A 428 -17.01 -56.08 10.31
CA PRO A 428 -16.16 -56.47 9.19
C PRO A 428 -16.86 -57.57 8.40
N PRO A 429 -16.90 -57.50 7.06
CA PRO A 429 -17.48 -58.58 6.27
C PRO A 429 -16.80 -59.88 6.71
N THR A 430 -17.61 -60.87 7.05
CA THR A 430 -17.11 -62.18 7.45
C THR A 430 -16.22 -62.70 6.31
N PRO A 431 -14.98 -63.15 6.58
CA PRO A 431 -14.15 -63.74 5.55
C PRO A 431 -14.96 -64.84 4.88
N PRO A 432 -15.03 -64.90 3.53
CA PRO A 432 -15.72 -65.99 2.86
C PRO A 432 -15.12 -67.30 3.36
N THR A 433 -16.01 -68.23 3.72
CA THR A 433 -15.65 -69.58 4.16
C THR A 433 -14.70 -70.18 3.12
N PRO A 434 -13.55 -70.77 3.51
CA PRO A 434 -12.62 -71.34 2.54
C PRO A 434 -13.38 -72.36 1.68
N PRO A 435 -13.30 -72.28 0.34
CA PRO A 435 -13.93 -73.28 -0.50
C PRO A 435 -13.35 -74.66 -0.19
N THR A 436 -14.25 -75.65 -0.13
CA THR A 436 -13.92 -77.07 0.01
C THR A 436 -12.90 -77.49 -1.07
N PRO A 437 -11.89 -78.33 -0.78
CA PRO A 437 -10.83 -78.63 -1.73
C PRO A 437 -11.38 -79.21 -3.03
N PRO A 438 -11.04 -78.66 -4.21
CA PRO A 438 -11.44 -79.23 -5.48
C PRO A 438 -10.65 -80.51 -5.76
N THR A 439 -11.36 -81.48 -6.33
CA THR A 439 -10.83 -82.69 -6.96
C THR A 439 -9.77 -82.32 -8.03
N PRO A 440 -8.65 -83.05 -8.16
CA PRO A 440 -7.54 -82.65 -9.02
C PRO A 440 -7.95 -82.63 -10.50
N PRO A 441 -7.69 -81.54 -11.25
CA PRO A 441 -7.82 -81.53 -12.69
C PRO A 441 -6.54 -82.03 -13.38
N ALA A 442 -6.75 -82.64 -14.54
CA ALA A 442 -5.75 -83.14 -15.49
C ALA A 442 -4.85 -81.99 -16.04
N PRO A 443 -3.66 -82.32 -16.58
CA PRO A 443 -2.62 -81.33 -16.84
C PRO A 443 -2.93 -80.39 -18.02
N THR A 444 -2.41 -79.19 -17.82
CA THR A 444 -2.36 -77.95 -18.62
C THR A 444 -1.82 -78.12 -20.04
N PRO A 445 -2.31 -77.32 -21.01
CA PRO A 445 -1.49 -76.77 -22.08
C PRO A 445 -0.96 -75.37 -21.68
N GLU A 446 0.28 -75.07 -22.07
CA GLU A 446 0.97 -73.79 -21.91
C GLU A 446 0.19 -72.60 -22.48
N PRO A 447 0.18 -71.43 -21.81
CA PRO A 447 -0.26 -70.18 -22.41
C PRO A 447 0.88 -69.53 -23.20
N GLU A 448 0.54 -69.08 -24.42
CA GLU A 448 1.34 -68.16 -25.24
C GLU A 448 1.55 -66.80 -24.53
N PRO A 449 2.65 -66.08 -24.81
CA PRO A 449 2.95 -64.81 -24.18
C PRO A 449 1.96 -63.71 -24.60
N GLU A 450 1.40 -63.01 -23.61
CA GLU A 450 0.61 -61.79 -23.82
C GLU A 450 1.49 -60.65 -24.38
N PRO A 451 0.96 -59.84 -25.32
CA PRO A 451 1.66 -58.67 -25.83
C PRO A 451 1.64 -57.50 -24.82
N GLU A 452 2.74 -56.73 -24.83
CA GLU A 452 2.93 -55.53 -24.03
C GLU A 452 1.80 -54.50 -24.23
N PRO A 453 1.40 -53.76 -23.17
CA PRO A 453 0.39 -52.73 -23.28
C PRO A 453 0.89 -51.55 -24.10
N THR A 454 0.16 -51.23 -25.17
CA THR A 454 0.26 -49.97 -25.91
C THR A 454 -0.08 -48.78 -24.99
N PRO A 455 0.67 -47.65 -25.08
CA PRO A 455 0.41 -46.46 -24.28
C PRO A 455 -0.95 -45.85 -24.61
N GLU A 456 -1.67 -45.42 -23.57
CA GLU A 456 -2.89 -44.62 -23.68
C GLU A 456 -2.59 -43.29 -24.40
N PRO A 457 -3.47 -42.82 -25.30
CA PRO A 457 -3.32 -41.52 -25.93
C PRO A 457 -3.51 -40.39 -24.90
N GLU A 458 -2.61 -39.41 -24.96
CA GLU A 458 -2.74 -38.14 -24.23
C GLU A 458 -4.07 -37.45 -24.60
N PRO A 459 -4.73 -36.78 -23.64
CA PRO A 459 -5.95 -36.04 -23.92
C PRO A 459 -5.66 -34.86 -24.85
N ASP A 460 -6.30 -34.87 -26.02
CA ASP A 460 -6.40 -33.72 -26.92
C ASP A 460 -7.23 -32.64 -26.21
N ILE A 461 -6.56 -31.57 -25.79
CA ILE A 461 -7.20 -30.37 -25.27
C ILE A 461 -7.68 -29.59 -26.50
N ASP A 462 -9.00 -29.56 -26.68
CA ASP A 462 -9.65 -28.68 -27.65
C ASP A 462 -9.52 -27.23 -27.17
N TRP A 463 -8.69 -26.45 -27.88
CA TRP A 463 -8.39 -25.06 -27.55
C TRP A 463 -9.48 -24.08 -28.01
N ASP A 464 -10.49 -24.53 -28.74
CA ASP A 464 -11.55 -23.67 -29.28
C ASP A 464 -12.76 -23.49 -28.33
N ASP A 465 -12.78 -24.18 -27.18
CA ASP A 465 -13.90 -24.17 -26.21
C ASP A 465 -13.60 -23.39 -24.90
N ILE A 466 -12.55 -22.58 -24.86
CA ILE A 466 -12.32 -21.65 -23.75
C ILE A 466 -13.22 -20.42 -23.96
N PRO A 467 -14.18 -20.12 -23.07
CA PRO A 467 -14.97 -18.90 -23.18
C PRO A 467 -14.04 -17.68 -23.12
N ASP A 468 -14.20 -16.75 -24.05
CA ASP A 468 -13.53 -15.44 -24.05
C ASP A 468 -13.71 -14.77 -22.69
N ILE A 469 -12.68 -14.90 -21.85
CA ILE A 469 -12.58 -14.14 -20.62
C ILE A 469 -12.19 -12.73 -21.06
N ASP A 470 -13.16 -11.82 -20.99
CA ASP A 470 -12.94 -10.38 -21.10
C ASP A 470 -12.10 -9.90 -19.89
N LEU A 471 -10.80 -10.14 -19.99
CA LEU A 471 -9.78 -9.46 -19.23
C LEU A 471 -9.54 -8.14 -19.97
N THR A 472 -10.33 -7.12 -19.68
CA THR A 472 -9.84 -5.76 -19.73
C THR A 472 -9.00 -5.52 -18.47
N PRO A 473 -7.66 -5.64 -18.48
CA PRO A 473 -6.88 -4.84 -17.57
C PRO A 473 -7.09 -3.39 -17.97
N GLU A 474 -7.48 -2.56 -17.00
CA GLU A 474 -7.23 -1.12 -17.08
C GLU A 474 -5.78 -0.94 -17.55
N THR A 475 -5.61 -0.25 -18.66
CA THR A 475 -4.32 0.02 -19.29
C THR A 475 -3.46 0.92 -18.40
N ASP A 476 -2.84 0.33 -17.38
CA ASP A 476 -1.56 0.83 -16.87
C ASP A 476 -0.50 0.33 -17.86
N PHE A 477 -0.06 1.22 -18.74
CA PHE A 477 1.03 0.97 -19.68
C PHE A 477 2.26 0.45 -18.90
N PRO A 478 2.72 -0.79 -19.11
CA PRO A 478 4.03 -1.19 -18.64
C PRO A 478 5.05 -0.52 -19.56
N VAL A 479 5.57 0.64 -19.14
CA VAL A 479 6.74 1.24 -19.79
C VAL A 479 7.89 0.25 -19.62
N LYS A 480 8.40 -0.28 -20.74
CA LYS A 480 9.58 -1.13 -20.71
C LYS A 480 10.75 -0.34 -20.10
N PRO A 481 11.67 -0.97 -19.34
CA PRO A 481 12.75 -0.26 -18.62
C PRO A 481 13.74 0.53 -19.50
N ASP A 482 13.65 0.42 -20.82
CA ASP A 482 14.56 1.05 -21.80
C ASP A 482 13.83 1.97 -22.79
N GLU A 483 12.54 2.25 -22.58
CA GLU A 483 11.81 3.19 -23.44
C GLU A 483 11.99 4.63 -22.95
N SER A 484 12.84 5.37 -23.66
CA SER A 484 12.86 6.83 -23.57
C SER A 484 11.46 7.36 -23.88
N SER A 485 10.85 8.10 -22.96
CA SER A 485 9.59 8.78 -23.23
C SER A 485 9.88 10.07 -24.00
N THR A 486 9.08 10.35 -25.04
CA THR A 486 9.19 11.57 -25.84
C THR A 486 7.95 12.44 -25.63
N VAL A 487 8.12 13.65 -25.10
CA VAL A 487 7.07 14.67 -25.07
C VAL A 487 7.21 15.53 -26.31
N TYR A 488 6.11 15.68 -27.07
CA TYR A 488 6.00 16.61 -28.18
C TYR A 488 5.27 17.88 -27.72
N VAL A 489 5.95 19.01 -27.81
CA VAL A 489 5.27 20.31 -27.78
C VAL A 489 5.12 20.78 -29.22
N SER A 490 3.87 20.90 -29.67
CA SER A 490 3.52 21.45 -30.98
C SER A 490 2.52 22.59 -30.79
N PHE A 491 2.80 23.74 -31.38
CA PHE A 491 1.86 24.85 -31.47
C PHE A 491 1.87 25.40 -32.89
N MET A 492 0.68 25.72 -33.40
CA MET A 492 0.52 26.46 -34.65
C MET A 492 0.31 27.93 -34.30
N VAL A 493 1.17 28.80 -34.83
CA VAL A 493 0.91 30.23 -34.81
C VAL A 493 0.17 30.55 -36.10
N ASP A 494 -1.14 30.78 -35.98
CA ASP A 494 -2.01 31.10 -37.10
C ASP A 494 -1.82 32.57 -37.50
N ASN A 495 -1.35 32.80 -38.73
CA ASN A 495 -1.42 34.11 -39.35
C ASN A 495 -2.51 34.03 -40.41
N ALA A 496 -3.67 34.60 -40.12
CA ALA A 496 -4.84 34.50 -40.97
C ALA A 496 -4.67 35.28 -42.28
N ALA A 497 -4.05 34.67 -43.28
CA ALA A 497 -4.21 35.02 -44.70
C ALA A 497 -3.64 33.90 -45.58
N LEU A 498 -4.49 32.97 -46.00
CA LEU A 498 -4.14 31.95 -46.99
C LEU A 498 -4.64 32.37 -48.37
N SER A 499 -3.73 32.74 -49.27
CA SER A 499 -3.83 32.38 -50.69
C SER A 499 -2.59 32.83 -51.47
N ALA A 500 -1.94 31.85 -52.10
CA ALA A 500 -0.91 31.95 -53.14
C ALA A 500 0.48 32.44 -52.70
N PHE A 501 1.44 31.52 -52.57
CA PHE A 501 2.53 31.35 -53.54
C PHE A 501 3.44 30.19 -53.13
N LYS A 502 3.99 29.53 -54.15
CA LYS A 502 4.91 28.40 -54.08
C LYS A 502 6.34 28.96 -54.06
N GLN A 503 7.20 28.33 -53.26
CA GLN A 503 8.66 28.36 -53.35
C GLN A 503 9.37 29.67 -52.95
N GLU A 504 10.04 29.64 -51.80
CA GLU A 504 11.40 30.15 -51.58
C GLU A 504 11.81 29.78 -50.14
N SER A 505 12.41 28.60 -49.99
CA SER A 505 13.06 28.17 -48.76
C SER A 505 14.55 28.16 -49.02
N ASP A 506 15.23 29.28 -48.77
CA ASP A 506 16.69 29.34 -48.62
C ASP A 506 17.07 30.72 -48.08
N GLN A 507 17.02 30.89 -46.76
CA GLN A 507 17.85 31.85 -45.98
C GLN A 507 17.42 31.88 -44.50
N CYS A 508 17.81 30.86 -43.75
CA CYS A 508 18.05 30.97 -42.31
C CYS A 508 19.51 30.54 -42.07
N SER A 509 20.37 31.45 -41.65
CA SER A 509 21.75 31.11 -41.30
C SER A 509 21.78 30.44 -39.93
N SER A 510 22.20 29.17 -39.86
CA SER A 510 22.47 28.46 -38.62
C SER A 510 23.97 28.52 -38.31
N GLU A 511 24.42 29.55 -37.58
CA GLU A 511 25.74 29.51 -36.94
C GLU A 511 25.60 29.05 -35.48
N PRO A 512 26.12 27.86 -35.10
CA PRO A 512 26.24 27.49 -33.71
C PRO A 512 27.33 28.36 -33.07
N LYS A 513 26.95 29.47 -32.43
CA LYS A 513 27.90 30.21 -31.58
C LYS A 513 28.24 29.37 -30.34
N SER A 514 29.37 28.69 -30.40
CA SER A 514 30.10 28.18 -29.24
C SER A 514 30.57 29.38 -28.42
N ALA A 515 29.95 29.62 -27.27
CA ALA A 515 30.51 30.46 -26.24
C ALA A 515 30.93 29.55 -25.08
N GLU A 516 32.23 29.37 -24.89
CA GLU A 516 32.78 28.92 -23.60
C GLU A 516 32.49 30.02 -22.57
N VAL A 517 31.58 29.74 -21.64
CA VAL A 517 31.38 30.62 -20.48
C VAL A 517 32.37 30.20 -19.42
N SER A 518 33.49 30.93 -19.38
CA SER A 518 34.37 31.03 -18.21
C SER A 518 33.56 31.50 -17.01
N THR A 519 33.69 30.78 -15.90
CA THR A 519 33.16 31.15 -14.59
C THR A 519 33.68 32.52 -14.16
N LYS A 520 32.73 33.43 -13.88
CA LYS A 520 32.76 34.62 -13.00
C LYS A 520 32.06 35.80 -13.67
N GLN A 521 30.78 35.98 -13.37
CA GLN A 521 30.27 37.29 -12.94
C GLN A 521 28.88 37.16 -12.32
N GLU A 522 28.84 37.47 -11.03
CA GLU A 522 27.67 37.84 -10.27
C GLU A 522 27.02 39.14 -10.79
N GLN A 523 25.72 39.24 -10.50
CA GLN A 523 24.86 40.43 -10.44
C GLN A 523 24.35 41.04 -11.75
N SER A 524 23.03 40.94 -11.96
CA SER A 524 22.07 41.97 -11.53
C SER A 524 20.75 41.86 -12.31
N TYR A 525 19.65 41.50 -11.65
CA TYR A 525 18.33 42.04 -12.01
C TYR A 525 17.57 42.43 -10.74
N ALA A 526 17.35 43.74 -10.63
CA ALA A 526 16.67 44.40 -9.55
C ALA A 526 15.18 44.05 -9.53
N SER A 527 14.70 43.77 -8.33
CA SER A 527 13.29 43.69 -7.96
C SER A 527 12.69 45.10 -7.88
N VAL A 528 11.49 45.25 -8.45
CA VAL A 528 10.61 46.38 -8.20
C VAL A 528 10.06 46.25 -6.77
N GLN A 529 10.54 47.10 -5.86
CA GLN A 529 9.97 47.28 -4.52
C GLN A 529 9.14 48.56 -4.48
N GLN A 530 7.89 48.41 -4.06
CA GLN A 530 6.94 49.48 -3.76
C GLN A 530 7.33 50.12 -2.41
N LYS A 531 7.46 51.45 -2.40
CA LYS A 531 7.90 52.30 -1.28
C LYS A 531 7.16 52.05 0.04
N ARG A 532 7.92 51.99 1.14
CA ARG A 532 7.50 52.45 2.49
C ARG A 532 8.58 53.40 3.04
N PRO A 533 8.25 54.53 3.68
CA PRO A 533 9.26 55.49 4.14
C PRO A 533 9.82 55.16 5.53
N GLU A 534 11.14 55.35 5.65
CA GLU A 534 11.95 56.03 6.70
C GLU A 534 11.38 56.11 8.15
N SER A 535 12.14 55.95 9.24
CA SER A 535 13.51 56.42 9.52
C SER A 535 14.00 55.89 10.89
N LYS A 536 15.28 55.48 10.91
CA LYS A 536 16.35 55.64 11.92
C LYS A 536 16.20 55.18 13.41
N ARG A 537 17.16 54.28 13.72
CA ARG A 537 18.21 54.35 14.75
C ARG A 537 17.96 53.92 16.22
N VAL A 538 18.65 52.81 16.54
CA VAL A 538 19.72 52.66 17.55
C VAL A 538 19.37 52.21 18.99
N SER A 539 20.10 51.15 19.38
CA SER A 539 20.67 50.81 20.69
C SER A 539 19.85 50.00 21.70
N ALA A 540 20.48 48.88 22.07
CA ALA A 540 20.32 48.02 23.23
C ALA A 540 20.02 48.72 24.57
N LYS A 541 19.20 48.06 25.41
CA LYS A 541 19.51 47.80 26.83
C LYS A 541 18.56 46.78 27.46
N SER A 542 19.10 46.11 28.46
CA SER A 542 18.55 45.05 29.30
C SER A 542 17.33 45.44 30.15
N HIS A 543 16.72 44.39 30.69
CA HIS A 543 16.12 44.24 32.03
C HIS A 543 14.59 44.37 32.22
N ARG A 544 14.10 43.34 32.92
CA ARG A 544 13.07 43.27 33.98
C ARG A 544 11.69 42.73 33.61
N LEU A 545 11.40 41.60 34.28
CA LEU A 545 10.09 41.16 34.72
C LEU A 545 9.23 42.32 35.26
N SER A 546 7.92 42.22 35.03
CA SER A 546 6.93 42.56 36.05
C SER A 546 5.79 41.55 36.04
N LYS A 547 5.51 41.03 37.24
CA LYS A 547 4.29 40.35 37.66
C LYS A 547 3.29 41.41 38.10
N THR A 548 2.02 41.23 37.73
CA THR A 548 0.76 41.50 38.47
C THR A 548 -0.36 41.11 37.49
N GLY A 549 -1.43 40.38 37.79
CA GLY A 549 -2.06 39.98 39.04
C GLY A 549 -3.55 40.33 38.96
N SER A 550 -4.43 39.37 39.28
CA SER A 550 -5.86 39.53 39.63
C SER A 550 -6.87 39.59 38.45
N THR A 551 -8.02 38.89 38.38
CA THR A 551 -8.76 38.02 39.32
C THR A 551 -9.95 37.33 38.62
N ALA A 552 -10.44 36.23 39.23
CA ALA A 552 -11.81 35.66 39.20
C ALA A 552 -12.09 34.37 38.36
N THR A 553 -11.92 33.23 39.05
CA THR A 553 -12.53 31.89 38.91
C THR A 553 -13.97 31.87 39.49
N PRO A 554 -14.71 30.73 39.65
CA PRO A 554 -14.68 29.38 39.02
C PRO A 554 -16.10 28.79 38.70
N ILE A 555 -16.19 27.70 37.91
CA ILE A 555 -17.08 26.55 38.20
C ILE A 555 -16.41 25.24 37.74
N LEU A 556 -16.52 24.21 38.60
CA LEU A 556 -16.38 22.75 38.39
C LEU A 556 -15.08 22.02 38.84
N THR A 557 -15.05 21.74 40.14
CA THR A 557 -14.69 20.47 40.81
C THR A 557 -15.11 19.23 39.98
N SER A 558 -14.44 18.07 39.93
CA SER A 558 -13.80 17.27 40.99
C SER A 558 -13.01 16.09 40.40
N ALA A 559 -12.05 15.58 41.20
CA ALA A 559 -11.45 14.23 41.19
C ALA A 559 -10.15 13.98 40.41
N ILE A 560 -9.03 14.52 40.92
CA ILE A 560 -7.72 13.84 40.89
C ILE A 560 -7.21 13.80 42.33
N ALA A 561 -7.43 12.66 43.00
CA ALA A 561 -6.80 12.32 44.26
C ALA A 561 -6.76 10.79 44.38
N SER A 562 -5.77 10.15 43.74
CA SER A 562 -5.17 8.85 44.10
C SER A 562 -4.14 8.45 43.05
N LEU A 563 -3.02 9.18 42.99
CA LEU A 563 -1.88 8.79 42.16
C LEU A 563 -0.55 9.02 42.88
N PHE A 564 -0.46 8.72 44.18
CA PHE A 564 0.82 8.74 44.91
C PHE A 564 0.87 7.75 46.09
N ALA A 565 0.52 6.48 45.85
CA ALA A 565 0.69 5.41 46.85
C ALA A 565 1.08 4.03 46.26
N GLY A 566 1.76 3.99 45.11
CA GLY A 566 2.10 2.71 44.43
C GLY A 566 3.56 2.54 44.01
N LEU A 567 4.46 3.45 44.37
CA LEU A 567 5.85 3.48 43.84
C LEU A 567 6.94 3.28 44.91
N ALA A 568 6.62 2.56 46.00
CA ALA A 568 7.57 2.18 47.04
C ALA A 568 7.67 0.65 47.28
N GLY A 569 7.02 -0.18 46.46
CA GLY A 569 6.96 -1.64 46.67
C GLY A 569 7.75 -2.52 45.69
N LEU A 570 8.45 -1.95 44.71
CA LEU A 570 9.06 -2.72 43.60
C LEU A 570 10.61 -2.76 43.60
N ALA A 571 11.26 -2.14 44.59
CA ALA A 571 12.72 -2.14 44.69
C ALA A 571 13.31 -3.22 45.63
N GLU A 572 12.48 -3.91 46.45
CA GLU A 572 12.95 -4.95 47.38
C GLU A 572 12.81 -6.40 46.85
N SER A 573 12.15 -6.61 45.71
CA SER A 573 11.92 -7.96 45.14
C SER A 573 13.07 -8.48 44.27
N PHE A 574 14.03 -7.64 43.86
CA PHE A 574 15.11 -8.06 42.94
C PHE A 574 16.46 -8.33 43.63
N ALA A 575 16.59 -8.05 44.92
CA ALA A 575 17.83 -8.31 45.69
C ALA A 575 17.86 -9.69 46.38
N ALA A 576 16.75 -10.45 46.40
CA ALA A 576 16.63 -11.68 47.19
C ALA A 576 16.85 -13.00 46.42
N THR A 577 17.00 -13.00 45.10
CA THR A 577 17.08 -14.26 44.30
C THR A 577 18.45 -14.55 43.69
N ARG A 578 19.47 -13.72 43.95
CA ARG A 578 20.85 -13.97 43.51
C ARG A 578 21.76 -14.39 44.67
N LYS A 579 21.26 -15.31 45.52
CA LYS A 579 22.08 -16.01 46.52
C LYS A 579 21.44 -17.34 46.93
N ARG A 580 21.02 -18.17 45.96
CA ARG A 580 20.68 -19.59 46.16
C ARG A 580 20.63 -20.34 44.84
N ARG A 581 21.81 -20.72 44.33
CA ARG A 581 22.16 -21.99 43.66
C ARG A 581 23.37 -21.75 42.77
N ASN A 582 24.31 -22.69 42.88
CA ASN A 582 25.49 -22.87 42.05
C ASN A 582 25.18 -22.81 40.55
#